data_AF-A0A957XVU9-F1
#
_entry.id   AF-A0A957XVU9-F1
#
_cell.length_a   1.000
_cell.length_b   1.000
_cell.length_c   1.000
_cell.angle_alpha   90.00
_cell.angle_beta   90.00
_cell.angle_gamma   90.00
#
_symmetry.space_group_name_H-M   'P 1'
#
loop_
_entity.id
_entity.type
_entity.pdbx_description
1 polymer ?
#
loop_
_entity_poly.entity_id
_entity_poly.type
_entity_poly.pdbx_seq_one_letter_code
_entity_poly.pdbx_strand_id
1 'polypeptide(L)'
;MTFREGGGKLSEFQDKLLARRTIMPTRKLTSAREIANATAALVAIMPPEQAAQVYDFARFLRARPTPSTSSIEGADDWLNDSDDDLLAEDAVWEAVYEQHRDKFLVMREAAISEIEQGSTEEMFGIDGDIAL
;
A
#
# COMPACT_ATOMS: atom_id res chain seq x y z
N MET A 1 -4.99 43.63 -32.60
CA MET A 1 -5.59 42.63 -31.68
C MET A 1 -4.59 42.39 -30.56
N THR A 2 -4.85 42.94 -29.38
CA THR A 2 -4.00 42.83 -28.18
C THR A 2 -4.43 41.58 -27.40
N PHE A 3 -3.50 40.63 -27.21
CA PHE A 3 -3.73 39.51 -26.30
C PHE A 3 -3.37 39.92 -24.87
N ARG A 4 -4.35 39.72 -23.99
CA ARG A 4 -4.40 40.17 -22.60
C ARG A 4 -3.69 39.15 -21.71
N GLU A 5 -2.73 39.63 -20.93
CA GLU A 5 -1.99 38.86 -19.92
C GLU A 5 -2.93 38.22 -18.89
N GLY A 6 -2.81 36.91 -18.72
CA GLY A 6 -3.55 36.10 -17.74
C GLY A 6 -2.65 35.34 -16.77
N GLY A 7 -1.46 35.89 -16.44
CA GLY A 7 -0.42 35.20 -15.67
C GLY A 7 -0.45 35.37 -14.15
N GLY A 8 -1.47 36.01 -13.57
CA GLY A 8 -1.41 36.46 -12.16
C GLY A 8 -1.91 35.50 -11.09
N LYS A 9 -2.76 34.51 -11.41
CA LYS A 9 -3.50 33.74 -10.38
C LYS A 9 -2.88 32.40 -9.97
N LEU A 10 -2.01 31.83 -10.80
CA LEU A 10 -1.35 30.55 -10.51
C LEU A 10 -0.13 30.72 -9.57
N SER A 11 0.59 31.84 -9.68
CA SER A 11 1.73 32.15 -8.79
C SER A 11 1.28 32.35 -7.35
N GLU A 12 0.18 33.09 -7.12
CA GLU A 12 -0.32 33.38 -5.76
C GLU A 12 -0.83 32.12 -5.05
N PHE A 13 -1.33 31.14 -5.80
CA PHE A 13 -1.74 29.84 -5.26
C PHE A 13 -0.53 28.95 -4.92
N GLN A 14 0.52 28.98 -5.75
CA GLN A 14 1.77 28.28 -5.46
C GLN A 14 2.50 28.90 -4.26
N ASP A 15 2.52 30.23 -4.15
CA ASP A 15 3.10 30.95 -3.02
C ASP A 15 2.31 30.70 -1.72
N LYS A 16 0.97 30.58 -1.78
CA LYS A 16 0.14 30.17 -0.63
C LYS A 16 0.35 28.72 -0.22
N LEU A 17 0.62 27.82 -1.18
CA LEU A 17 0.96 26.42 -0.90
C LEU A 17 2.36 26.29 -0.27
N LEU A 18 3.31 27.12 -0.70
CA LEU A 18 4.66 27.20 -0.12
C LEU A 18 4.64 27.85 1.27
N ALA A 19 3.81 28.87 1.50
CA ALA A 19 3.72 29.55 2.81
C ALA A 19 3.05 28.72 3.92
N ARG A 20 2.19 27.75 3.56
CA ARG A 20 1.57 26.82 4.53
C ARG A 20 2.46 25.65 4.92
N ARG A 21 3.62 25.48 4.27
CA ARG A 21 4.67 24.56 4.71
C ARG A 21 5.50 25.22 5.81
N THR A 22 4.81 25.77 6.82
CA THR A 22 5.44 26.20 8.06
C THR A 22 5.99 24.94 8.71
N ILE A 23 7.32 24.90 8.68
CA ILE A 23 8.24 23.97 9.30
C ILE A 23 7.71 23.56 10.68
N MET A 24 7.07 22.39 10.76
CA MET A 24 7.06 21.66 12.02
C MET A 24 8.48 21.11 12.18
N PRO A 25 9.19 21.43 13.27
CA PRO A 25 10.45 20.77 13.56
C PRO A 25 10.13 19.28 13.73
N THR A 26 10.52 18.45 12.76
CA THR A 26 10.47 17.00 12.89
C THR A 26 11.51 16.61 13.92
N ARG A 27 11.11 16.62 15.19
CA ARG A 27 11.92 16.03 16.26
C ARG A 27 12.13 14.57 15.88
N LYS A 28 13.36 14.21 15.51
CA LYS A 28 13.73 12.81 15.31
C LYS A 28 13.50 12.11 16.64
N LEU A 29 12.50 11.23 16.69
CA LEU A 29 12.25 10.37 17.85
C LEU A 29 13.38 9.34 17.85
N THR A 30 14.24 9.35 18.87
CA THR A 30 15.47 8.54 18.87
C THR A 30 15.35 7.28 19.71
N SER A 31 14.31 7.17 20.53
CA SER A 31 14.08 5.99 21.38
C SER A 31 12.77 5.29 21.05
N ALA A 32 12.77 3.95 21.17
CA ALA A 32 11.57 3.12 20.99
C ALA A 32 10.40 3.58 21.88
N ARG A 33 10.71 4.09 23.08
CA ARG A 33 9.72 4.64 24.01
C ARG A 33 9.12 5.96 23.53
N GLU A 34 9.91 6.85 22.95
CA GLU A 34 9.40 8.09 22.34
C GLU A 34 8.54 7.80 21.11
N ILE A 35 8.94 6.82 20.29
CA ILE A 35 8.17 6.37 19.13
C ILE A 35 6.82 5.78 19.60
N ALA A 36 6.83 4.86 20.57
CA ALA A 36 5.60 4.26 21.10
C ALA A 36 4.63 5.32 21.68
N ASN A 37 5.15 6.31 22.39
CA ASN A 37 4.34 7.39 22.94
C ASN A 37 3.76 8.30 21.84
N ALA A 38 4.55 8.61 20.81
CA ALA A 38 4.08 9.41 19.67
C ALA A 38 3.01 8.67 18.86
N THR A 39 3.20 7.36 18.63
CA THR A 39 2.21 6.50 17.97
C THR A 39 0.92 6.42 18.80
N ALA A 40 1.01 6.25 20.12
CA ALA A 40 -0.17 6.23 20.99
C ALA A 40 -0.94 7.55 20.96
N ALA A 41 -0.23 8.69 20.96
CA ALA A 41 -0.85 10.01 20.84
C ALA A 41 -1.53 10.21 19.48
N LEU A 42 -0.93 9.69 18.41
CA LEU A 42 -1.50 9.74 17.06
C LEU A 42 -2.77 8.88 16.98
N VAL A 43 -2.73 7.64 17.48
CA VAL A 43 -3.89 6.73 17.48
C VAL A 43 -5.05 7.28 18.31
N ALA A 44 -4.76 7.98 19.41
CA ALA A 44 -5.78 8.58 20.27
C ALA A 44 -6.62 9.67 19.59
N ILE A 45 -6.09 10.33 18.55
CA ILE A 45 -6.82 11.38 17.80
C ILE A 45 -7.44 10.86 16.50
N MET A 46 -7.26 9.57 16.17
CA MET A 46 -7.80 8.99 14.94
C MET A 46 -9.32 8.73 15.04
N PRO A 47 -10.05 8.79 13.91
CA PRO A 47 -11.38 8.20 13.80
C PRO A 47 -11.36 6.71 14.17
N PRO A 48 -12.46 6.17 14.75
CA PRO A 48 -12.49 4.80 15.26
C PRO A 48 -12.18 3.74 14.19
N GLU A 49 -12.60 3.96 12.94
CA GLU A 49 -12.32 3.07 11.81
C GLU A 49 -10.81 2.96 11.52
N GLN A 50 -10.08 4.08 11.57
CA GLN A 50 -8.63 4.11 11.35
C GLN A 50 -7.87 3.54 12.55
N ALA A 51 -8.35 3.79 13.76
CA ALA A 51 -7.77 3.20 14.98
C ALA A 51 -7.92 1.67 14.99
N ALA A 52 -9.06 1.14 14.50
CA ALA A 52 -9.28 -0.29 14.34
C ALA A 52 -8.28 -0.92 13.35
N GLN A 53 -8.04 -0.28 12.21
CA GLN A 53 -7.04 -0.75 11.23
C GLN A 53 -5.62 -0.82 11.83
N VAL A 54 -5.20 0.20 12.59
CA VAL A 54 -3.90 0.19 13.27
C VAL A 54 -3.84 -0.92 14.32
N TYR A 55 -4.93 -1.15 15.05
CA TYR A 55 -5.03 -2.23 16.02
C TYR A 55 -4.95 -3.62 15.37
N ASP A 56 -5.66 -3.84 14.27
CA ASP A 56 -5.65 -5.10 13.53
C ASP A 56 -4.26 -5.39 12.95
N PHE A 57 -3.60 -4.36 12.41
CA PHE A 57 -2.21 -4.47 11.95
C PHE A 57 -1.25 -4.82 13.11
N ALA A 58 -1.38 -4.16 14.26
CA ALA A 58 -0.57 -4.48 15.44
C ALA A 58 -0.83 -5.90 15.95
N ARG A 59 -2.09 -6.35 15.91
CA ARG A 59 -2.48 -7.72 16.25
C ARG A 59 -1.86 -8.73 15.27
N PHE A 60 -1.88 -8.44 13.98
CA PHE A 60 -1.24 -9.26 12.95
C PHE A 60 0.26 -9.42 13.21
N LEU A 61 0.98 -8.32 13.48
CA LEU A 61 2.41 -8.38 13.79
C LEU A 61 2.72 -9.23 15.04
N ARG A 62 1.87 -9.18 16.07
CA ARG A 62 2.03 -9.99 17.28
C ARG A 62 1.68 -11.46 17.10
N ALA A 63 0.77 -11.77 16.19
CA ALA A 63 0.34 -13.14 15.91
C ALA A 63 1.33 -13.90 15.04
N ARG A 64 2.31 -13.22 14.42
CA ARG A 64 3.41 -13.89 13.72
C ARG A 64 4.21 -14.73 14.72
N PRO A 65 4.35 -16.04 14.51
CA PRO A 65 5.27 -16.84 15.31
C PRO A 65 6.66 -16.20 15.13
N THR A 66 7.30 -15.82 16.23
CA THR A 66 8.71 -15.42 16.19
C THR A 66 9.46 -16.56 15.52
N PRO A 67 10.11 -16.35 14.36
CA PRO A 67 10.86 -17.40 13.73
C PRO A 67 11.89 -17.87 14.74
N SER A 68 11.73 -19.12 15.21
CA SER A 68 12.73 -19.78 16.02
C SER A 68 14.05 -19.65 15.25
N THR A 69 15.05 -19.13 15.92
CA THR A 69 16.34 -18.60 15.42
C THR A 69 17.23 -19.67 14.75
N SER A 70 16.73 -20.42 13.76
CA SER A 70 17.51 -21.49 13.12
C SER A 70 17.05 -21.93 11.71
N SER A 71 16.15 -21.21 11.02
CA SER A 71 15.83 -21.58 9.62
C SER A 71 15.47 -20.44 8.67
N ILE A 72 15.70 -19.18 9.04
CA ILE A 72 15.38 -18.07 8.16
C ILE A 72 16.49 -17.01 8.16
N GLU A 73 17.66 -17.38 7.65
CA GLU A 73 18.56 -16.43 7.00
C GLU A 73 17.98 -16.17 5.60
N GLY A 74 16.94 -15.32 5.47
CA GLY A 74 16.39 -14.99 4.14
C GLY A 74 14.99 -14.37 4.07
N ALA A 75 14.18 -14.35 5.13
CA ALA A 75 12.83 -13.75 5.06
C ALA A 75 12.75 -12.30 5.56
N ASP A 76 13.90 -11.66 5.83
CA ASP A 76 13.94 -10.22 6.14
C ASP A 76 14.16 -9.35 4.87
N ASP A 77 14.26 -9.98 3.70
CA ASP A 77 14.61 -9.32 2.43
C ASP A 77 13.42 -9.10 1.48
N TRP A 78 12.24 -9.66 1.77
CA TRP A 78 11.06 -9.55 0.89
C TRP A 78 10.54 -8.11 0.70
N LEU A 79 11.04 -7.14 1.47
CA LEU A 79 10.71 -5.72 1.33
C LEU A 79 11.91 -4.87 0.88
N ASN A 80 13.08 -5.48 0.68
CA ASN A 80 14.33 -4.82 0.34
C ASN A 80 14.97 -5.40 -0.93
N ASP A 81 14.19 -6.08 -1.79
CA ASP A 81 14.65 -6.50 -3.11
C ASP A 81 15.24 -5.29 -3.84
N SER A 82 16.43 -5.48 -4.41
CA SER A 82 17.07 -4.39 -5.14
C SER A 82 16.31 -4.10 -6.43
N ASP A 83 16.41 -2.87 -6.94
CA ASP A 83 15.80 -2.51 -8.24
C ASP A 83 16.26 -3.48 -9.36
N ASP A 84 17.48 -4.00 -9.29
CA ASP A 84 18.01 -4.97 -10.25
C ASP A 84 17.34 -6.35 -10.11
N ASP A 85 17.00 -6.78 -8.90
CA ASP A 85 16.32 -8.06 -8.65
C ASP A 85 14.86 -8.01 -9.14
N LEU A 86 14.17 -6.88 -8.93
CA LEU A 86 12.82 -6.65 -9.44
C LEU A 86 12.79 -6.67 -10.98
N LEU A 87 13.77 -6.03 -11.63
CA LEU A 87 13.88 -6.05 -13.09
C LEU A 87 14.14 -7.45 -13.65
N ALA A 88 14.93 -8.26 -12.93
CA ALA A 88 15.18 -9.64 -13.31
C ALA A 88 13.92 -10.50 -13.17
N GLU A 89 13.17 -10.32 -12.09
CA GLU A 89 11.88 -10.98 -11.87
C GLU A 89 10.86 -10.60 -12.96
N ASP A 90 10.73 -9.31 -13.29
CA ASP A 90 9.85 -8.83 -14.36
C ASP A 90 10.16 -9.50 -15.71
N ALA A 91 11.45 -9.66 -16.05
CA ALA A 91 11.85 -10.32 -17.28
C ALA A 91 11.46 -11.81 -17.31
N VAL A 92 11.50 -12.50 -16.17
CA VAL A 92 11.05 -13.89 -16.05
C VAL A 92 9.54 -13.96 -16.20
N TRP A 93 8.78 -13.07 -15.56
CA TRP A 93 7.32 -13.04 -15.67
C TRP A 93 6.86 -12.75 -17.11
N GLU A 94 7.50 -11.81 -17.79
CA GLU A 94 7.17 -11.50 -19.20
C GLU A 94 7.46 -12.70 -20.11
N ALA A 95 8.61 -13.36 -19.94
CA ALA A 95 8.95 -14.54 -20.72
C ALA A 95 7.95 -15.70 -20.50
N VAL A 96 7.53 -15.93 -19.25
CA VAL A 96 6.52 -16.93 -18.89
C VAL A 96 5.15 -16.55 -19.46
N TYR A 97 4.79 -15.27 -19.38
CA TYR A 97 3.55 -14.76 -19.96
C TYR A 97 3.51 -14.98 -21.47
N GLU A 98 4.59 -14.62 -22.18
CA GLU A 98 4.66 -14.74 -23.62
C GLU A 98 4.65 -16.21 -24.07
N GLN A 99 5.33 -17.09 -23.33
CA GLN A 99 5.30 -18.54 -23.58
C GLN A 99 3.90 -19.16 -23.42
N HIS A 100 3.09 -18.62 -22.50
CA HIS A 100 1.79 -19.20 -22.12
C HIS A 100 0.60 -18.29 -22.40
N ARG A 101 0.78 -17.27 -23.26
CA ARG A 101 -0.17 -16.20 -23.50
C ARG A 101 -1.59 -16.70 -23.81
N ASP A 102 -1.70 -17.66 -24.72
CA ASP A 102 -2.99 -18.20 -25.14
C ASP A 102 -3.73 -18.93 -24.00
N LYS A 103 -2.98 -19.64 -23.14
CA LYS A 103 -3.54 -20.29 -21.96
C LYS A 103 -4.08 -19.25 -20.98
N PHE A 104 -3.33 -18.18 -20.74
CA PHE A 104 -3.78 -17.11 -19.84
C PHE A 104 -4.99 -16.36 -20.40
N LEU A 105 -5.07 -16.16 -21.72
CA LEU A 105 -6.26 -15.58 -22.35
C LEU A 105 -7.49 -16.47 -22.15
N VAL A 106 -7.37 -17.78 -22.36
CA VAL A 106 -8.48 -18.72 -22.11
C VAL A 106 -8.91 -18.68 -20.64
N MET A 107 -7.96 -18.67 -19.70
CA MET A 107 -8.26 -18.57 -18.27
C MET A 107 -8.97 -17.25 -17.92
N ARG A 108 -8.56 -16.14 -18.54
CA ARG A 108 -9.22 -14.83 -18.36
C ARG A 108 -10.66 -14.87 -18.84
N GLU A 109 -10.91 -15.37 -20.06
CA GLU A 109 -12.28 -15.46 -20.60
C GLU A 109 -13.16 -16.38 -19.75
N ALA A 110 -12.61 -17.50 -19.27
CA ALA A 110 -13.32 -18.39 -18.35
C ALA A 110 -13.69 -17.69 -17.04
N ALA A 111 -12.74 -16.98 -16.42
CA ALA A 111 -12.99 -16.25 -15.17
C ALA A 111 -14.03 -15.13 -15.33
N ILE A 112 -13.99 -14.39 -16.44
CA ILE A 112 -15.02 -13.38 -16.75
C ILE A 112 -16.39 -14.06 -16.87
N SER A 113 -16.46 -15.18 -17.58
CA SER A 113 -17.71 -15.91 -17.77
C SER A 113 -18.26 -16.45 -16.44
N GLU A 114 -17.40 -16.94 -15.54
CA GLU A 114 -17.79 -17.40 -14.20
C GLU A 114 -18.37 -16.27 -13.34
N ILE A 115 -17.78 -15.07 -13.41
CA ILE A 115 -18.27 -13.87 -12.72
C ILE A 115 -19.64 -13.46 -13.29
N GLU A 116 -19.77 -13.38 -14.61
CA GLU A 116 -21.03 -13.00 -15.27
C GLU A 116 -22.17 -14.00 -14.99
N GLN A 117 -21.83 -15.29 -14.85
CA GLN A 117 -22.78 -16.34 -14.50
C GLN A 117 -23.13 -16.37 -13.00
N GLY A 118 -22.46 -15.54 -12.18
CA GLY A 118 -22.62 -15.55 -10.72
C GLY A 118 -22.14 -16.86 -10.08
N SER A 119 -21.29 -17.63 -10.77
CA SER A 119 -20.66 -18.83 -10.23
C SER A 119 -19.51 -18.49 -9.28
N THR A 120 -19.05 -17.24 -9.32
CA THR A 120 -18.04 -16.70 -8.41
C THR A 120 -18.72 -16.05 -7.22
N GLU A 121 -18.48 -16.58 -6.02
CA GLU A 121 -18.99 -16.01 -4.78
C GLU A 121 -18.04 -14.89 -4.31
N GLU A 122 -18.61 -13.74 -3.96
CA GLU A 122 -17.82 -12.64 -3.38
C GLU A 122 -17.30 -13.09 -2.02
N MET A 123 -15.97 -13.12 -1.85
CA MET A 123 -15.35 -13.52 -0.58
C MET A 123 -15.65 -12.56 0.57
N PHE A 124 -16.12 -11.35 0.24
CA PHE A 124 -16.48 -10.31 1.19
C PHE A 124 -17.83 -9.70 0.78
N GLY A 125 -18.76 -9.63 1.72
CA GLY A 125 -19.97 -8.84 1.54
C GLY A 125 -19.68 -7.35 1.53
N ILE A 126 -20.69 -6.55 1.19
CA ILE A 126 -20.63 -5.08 1.12
C ILE A 126 -20.16 -4.45 2.45
N ASP A 127 -20.41 -5.13 3.57
CA ASP A 127 -20.04 -4.67 4.92
C ASP A 127 -18.65 -5.19 5.38
N GLY A 128 -17.93 -5.92 4.52
CA GLY A 128 -16.61 -6.48 4.82
C GLY A 128 -16.60 -7.82 5.58
N ASP A 129 -17.79 -8.38 5.85
CA ASP A 129 -17.92 -9.71 6.44
C ASP A 129 -17.61 -10.80 5.40
N ILE A 130 -17.02 -11.91 5.83
CA ILE A 130 -16.74 -13.06 4.96
C ILE A 130 -18.06 -13.77 4.66
N ALA A 131 -18.46 -13.82 3.40
CA ALA A 131 -19.56 -14.67 2.96
C ALA A 131 -19.05 -16.12 2.88
N LEU A 132 -19.54 -16.98 3.78
CA LEU A 132 -19.28 -18.42 3.82
C LEU A 132 -20.58 -19.20 3.67
#